data_AF-A0A3P8Y9M7-F1
#
_entry.id   AF-A0A3P8Y9M7-F1
#
_cell.length_a   1.000
_cell.length_b   1.000
_cell.length_c   1.000
_cell.angle_alpha   90.00
_cell.angle_beta   90.00
_cell.angle_gamma   90.00
#
_symmetry.space_group_name_H-M   'P 1'
#
loop_
_entity.id
_entity.type
_entity.pdbx_description
1 polymer ?
#
loop_
_entity_poly.entity_id
_entity_poly.type
_entity_poly.pdbx_seq_one_letter_code
_entity_poly.pdbx_strand_id
1 'polypeptide(L)'
;MAGVEQPIYSTRAHVFQIDPSTKKNWLPTSKHAVTVSFFYDSTRNVYRIISLDGTKAIINSTISPNMTFTKTSQKFGQWADSRANTVYGLGFSTEHHLAKFAEKFAEYKEAARQAKEKSQDGKMELANSPSQESPAGELASPLTPMTPPTMENINGTDEACEITPEPRCEPSHNALSFTHSPTMTKHWEAELAALKGNNAKLTTALLESTANVKQWKQQLSAYQEEAERLHKRVTELECQSTQIPVIKSQKTELNQTIEELENTLKAKEEEMEQLKDQVENTNELLEQRDSLSQKLHDTELHGRVLEEQLLGAEQRLEESQEEQENFKKSLRSLLELLDGKIFELTELRDSLAKLMEEGS
;
A
#
# COMPACT_ATOMS: atom_id res chain seq x y z
N MET A 1 30.73 -7.28 21.73
CA MET A 1 29.82 -7.95 20.78
C MET A 1 28.72 -6.97 20.44
N ALA A 2 28.81 -6.29 19.28
CA ALA A 2 27.72 -5.46 18.81
C ALA A 2 26.55 -6.38 18.45
N GLY A 3 25.38 -6.17 19.07
CA GLY A 3 24.19 -6.97 18.80
C GLY A 3 23.89 -6.93 17.31
N VAL A 4 23.90 -8.10 16.67
CA VAL A 4 23.55 -8.21 15.25
C VAL A 4 22.08 -7.84 15.15
N GLU A 5 21.81 -6.70 14.51
CA GLU A 5 20.47 -6.22 14.20
C GLU A 5 19.73 -7.35 13.46
N GLN A 6 18.65 -7.88 14.03
CA GLN A 6 17.90 -8.98 13.40
C GLN A 6 16.93 -8.43 12.36
N PRO A 7 16.78 -9.09 11.20
CA PRO A 7 15.82 -8.66 10.19
C PRO A 7 14.39 -8.89 10.68
N ILE A 8 13.52 -7.90 10.49
CA ILE A 8 12.08 -7.98 10.83
C ILE A 8 11.32 -8.77 9.76
N TYR A 9 11.74 -8.64 8.50
CA TYR A 9 11.21 -9.41 7.38
C TYR A 9 12.33 -9.72 6.40
N SER A 10 12.33 -10.92 5.82
CA SER A 10 13.30 -11.34 4.81
C SER A 10 12.61 -12.06 3.66
N THR A 11 13.07 -11.83 2.44
CA THR A 11 12.62 -12.51 1.23
C THR A 11 13.79 -12.72 0.25
N ARG A 12 13.57 -13.47 -0.83
CA ARG A 12 14.59 -13.77 -1.86
C ARG A 12 14.20 -13.14 -3.19
N ALA A 13 15.13 -12.38 -3.79
CA ALA A 13 14.91 -11.72 -5.07
C ALA A 13 16.21 -11.49 -5.84
N HIS A 14 16.12 -11.37 -7.18
CA HIS A 14 17.21 -10.83 -8.00
C HIS A 14 17.20 -9.31 -7.90
N VAL A 15 18.37 -8.71 -7.68
CA VAL A 15 18.50 -7.27 -7.47
C VAL A 15 18.99 -6.59 -8.74
N PHE A 16 18.34 -5.49 -9.09
CA PHE A 16 18.65 -4.64 -10.23
C PHE A 16 18.78 -3.18 -9.78
N GLN A 17 19.55 -2.40 -10.51
CA GLN A 17 19.62 -0.94 -10.35
C GLN A 17 19.52 -0.27 -11.72
N ILE A 18 18.90 0.90 -11.78
CA ILE A 18 18.96 1.71 -13.00
C ILE A 18 20.38 2.24 -13.18
N ASP A 19 20.90 2.10 -14.40
CA ASP A 19 22.18 2.67 -14.81
C ASP A 19 22.23 4.17 -14.49
N PRO A 20 23.19 4.63 -13.66
CA PRO A 20 23.32 6.03 -13.29
C PRO A 20 23.53 6.96 -14.48
N SER A 21 24.15 6.46 -15.56
CA SER A 21 24.51 7.25 -16.75
C SER A 21 23.34 7.41 -17.71
N THR A 22 22.59 6.35 -18.00
CA THR A 22 21.50 6.37 -18.97
C THR A 22 20.12 6.62 -18.36
N LYS A 23 19.96 6.38 -17.05
CA LYS A 23 18.69 6.49 -16.29
C LYS A 23 17.51 5.70 -16.89
N LYS A 24 17.76 4.79 -17.83
CA LYS A 24 16.75 4.04 -18.58
C LYS A 24 16.97 2.52 -18.56
N ASN A 25 18.22 2.08 -18.44
CA ASN A 25 18.56 0.66 -18.52
C ASN A 25 18.66 0.04 -17.12
N TRP A 26 18.12 -1.17 -16.96
CA TRP A 26 18.28 -1.98 -15.76
C TRP A 26 19.57 -2.79 -15.82
N LEU A 27 20.42 -2.64 -14.80
CA LEU A 27 21.64 -3.40 -14.63
C LEU A 27 21.47 -4.44 -13.51
N PRO A 28 21.78 -5.72 -13.75
CA PRO A 28 21.76 -6.73 -12.69
C PRO A 28 22.84 -6.42 -11.67
N THR A 29 22.43 -6.28 -10.40
CA THR A 29 23.33 -6.04 -9.27
C THR A 29 23.74 -7.36 -8.60
N SER A 30 22.90 -8.39 -8.67
CA SER A 30 23.20 -9.75 -8.21
C SER A 30 23.09 -10.76 -9.36
N LYS A 31 23.98 -11.75 -9.40
CA LYS A 31 23.92 -12.84 -10.41
C LYS A 31 22.85 -13.88 -10.10
N HIS A 32 22.55 -14.07 -8.82
CA HIS A 32 21.54 -15.00 -8.33
C HIS A 32 20.54 -14.26 -7.43
N ALA A 33 19.45 -14.93 -7.08
CA ALA A 33 18.56 -14.43 -6.04
C ALA A 33 19.33 -14.33 -4.72
N VAL A 34 19.25 -13.17 -4.08
CA VAL A 34 19.88 -12.86 -2.79
C VAL A 34 18.80 -12.58 -1.76
N THR A 35 19.18 -12.63 -0.48
CA THR A 35 18.28 -12.27 0.61
C THR A 35 18.15 -10.74 0.67
N VAL A 36 16.91 -10.25 0.66
CA VAL A 36 16.55 -8.84 0.83
C VAL A 36 15.71 -8.74 2.08
N SER A 37 16.13 -7.90 3.02
CA SER A 37 15.54 -7.86 4.36
C SER A 37 15.26 -6.44 4.82
N PHE A 38 14.23 -6.28 5.63
CA PHE A 38 13.93 -5.06 6.35
C PHE A 38 14.52 -5.14 7.76
N PHE A 39 15.19 -4.07 8.17
CA PHE A 39 15.78 -3.90 9.48
C PHE A 39 15.22 -2.63 10.13
N TYR A 40 15.15 -2.62 11.45
CA TYR A 40 14.86 -1.44 12.23
C TYR A 40 16.07 -1.06 13.08
N ASP A 41 16.66 0.07 12.73
CA ASP A 41 17.82 0.62 13.40
C ASP A 41 17.35 1.46 14.57
N SER A 42 17.36 0.86 15.76
CA SER A 42 16.93 1.50 17.00
C SER A 42 17.81 2.71 17.37
N THR A 43 19.07 2.74 16.94
CA THR A 43 19.99 3.85 17.26
C THR A 43 19.65 5.10 16.48
N ARG A 44 19.21 4.93 15.23
CA ARG A 44 18.81 6.04 14.35
C ARG A 44 17.30 6.20 14.23
N ASN A 45 16.54 5.31 14.86
CA ASN A 45 15.08 5.23 14.78
C ASN A 45 14.57 5.23 13.33
N VAL A 46 15.17 4.40 12.46
CA VAL A 46 14.83 4.31 11.03
C VAL A 46 14.68 2.87 10.57
N TYR A 47 13.81 2.67 9.57
CA TYR A 47 13.69 1.40 8.87
C TYR A 47 14.59 1.38 7.62
N ARG A 48 15.23 0.24 7.36
CA ARG A 48 16.17 0.07 6.24
C ARG A 48 15.91 -1.21 5.48
N ILE A 49 16.09 -1.16 4.16
CA ILE A 49 16.15 -2.33 3.29
C ILE A 49 17.61 -2.63 3.04
N ILE A 50 18.05 -3.83 3.41
CA ILE A 50 19.43 -4.27 3.28
C ILE A 50 19.47 -5.58 2.51
N SER A 51 20.41 -5.67 1.57
CA SER A 51 20.74 -6.90 0.87
C SER A 51 22.25 -6.99 0.65
N LEU A 52 22.79 -8.18 0.87
CA LEU A 52 24.21 -8.50 0.76
C LEU A 52 24.40 -9.50 -0.39
N ASP A 53 25.41 -9.25 -1.23
CA ASP A 53 25.96 -10.24 -2.17
C ASP A 53 27.37 -10.60 -1.70
N GLY A 54 27.52 -11.79 -1.11
CA GLY A 54 28.70 -12.14 -0.34
C GLY A 54 28.88 -11.21 0.86
N THR A 55 30.01 -10.51 0.91
CA THR A 55 30.35 -9.52 1.96
C THR A 55 29.98 -8.08 1.59
N LYS A 56 29.48 -7.85 0.36
CA LYS A 56 29.22 -6.51 -0.16
C LYS A 56 27.75 -6.15 -0.01
N ALA A 57 27.47 -5.00 0.60
CA ALA A 57 26.13 -4.40 0.57
C ALA A 57 25.78 -3.92 -0.84
N ILE A 58 24.76 -4.52 -1.42
CA ILE A 58 24.22 -4.17 -2.74
C ILE A 58 22.92 -3.39 -2.66
N ILE A 59 22.21 -3.49 -1.53
CA ILE A 59 21.12 -2.60 -1.15
C ILE A 59 21.37 -2.11 0.27
N ASN A 60 21.28 -0.80 0.46
CA ASN A 60 21.30 -0.17 1.78
C ASN A 60 20.43 1.09 1.71
N SER A 61 19.12 0.88 1.63
CA SER A 61 18.14 1.94 1.41
C SER A 61 17.42 2.27 2.71
N THR A 62 17.36 3.55 3.08
CA THR A 62 16.64 3.98 4.30
C THR A 62 15.24 4.42 3.91
N ILE A 63 14.22 3.78 4.48
CA ILE A 63 12.82 4.02 4.12
C ILE A 63 12.40 5.41 4.59
N SER A 64 11.99 6.26 3.66
CA SER A 64 11.43 7.58 3.97
C SER A 64 9.92 7.61 3.71
N PRO A 65 9.16 8.50 4.39
CA PRO A 65 7.69 8.56 4.25
C PRO A 65 7.20 8.86 2.83
N ASN A 66 8.04 9.51 2.02
CA ASN A 66 7.77 9.85 0.62
C ASN A 66 8.25 8.80 -0.39
N MET A 67 8.87 7.70 0.06
CA MET A 67 9.21 6.60 -0.84
C MET A 67 7.97 5.83 -1.28
N THR A 68 8.00 5.35 -2.52
CA THR A 68 6.94 4.52 -3.09
C THR A 68 7.57 3.31 -3.76
N PHE A 69 7.04 2.12 -3.43
CA PHE A 69 7.33 0.89 -4.14
C PHE A 69 6.27 0.67 -5.21
N THR A 70 6.68 0.63 -6.47
CA THR A 70 5.81 0.49 -7.64
C THR A 70 6.00 -0.88 -8.25
N LYS A 71 4.92 -1.65 -8.39
CA LYS A 71 4.90 -2.91 -9.15
C LYS A 71 4.85 -2.57 -10.64
N THR A 72 5.82 -3.03 -11.43
CA THR A 72 5.91 -2.76 -12.88
C THR A 72 5.76 -4.00 -13.75
N SER A 73 5.68 -5.18 -13.14
CA SER A 73 5.31 -6.44 -13.78
C SER A 73 4.76 -7.43 -12.72
N GLN A 74 4.30 -8.61 -13.14
CA GLN A 74 3.75 -9.65 -12.27
C GLN A 74 4.71 -10.10 -11.16
N LYS A 75 6.02 -10.06 -11.43
CA LYS A 75 7.07 -10.51 -10.49
C LYS A 75 8.17 -9.47 -10.27
N PHE A 76 7.96 -8.23 -10.70
CA PHE A 76 8.97 -7.18 -10.62
C PHE A 76 8.40 -5.88 -10.03
N GLY A 77 9.15 -5.28 -9.13
CA GLY A 77 8.82 -3.97 -8.56
C GLY A 77 10.07 -3.16 -8.24
N GLN A 78 9.88 -1.86 -8.06
CA GLN A 78 10.97 -0.89 -7.94
C GLN A 78 10.65 0.24 -6.96
N TRP A 79 11.69 0.87 -6.41
CA TRP A 79 11.57 2.14 -5.69
C TRP A 79 12.77 3.03 -5.98
N ALA A 80 12.54 4.34 -5.94
CA ALA A 80 13.61 5.33 -6.04
C ALA A 80 14.15 5.66 -4.64
N ASP A 81 15.47 5.68 -4.50
CA ASP A 81 16.15 6.17 -3.31
C ASP A 81 16.92 7.45 -3.64
N SER A 82 16.34 8.58 -3.25
CA SER A 82 16.94 9.90 -3.45
C SER A 82 18.25 10.08 -2.67
N ARG A 83 18.41 9.41 -1.51
CA ARG A 83 19.63 9.51 -0.70
C ARG A 83 20.78 8.75 -1.37
N ALA A 84 20.49 7.59 -1.93
CA ALA A 84 21.46 6.79 -2.69
C ALA A 84 21.59 7.23 -4.16
N ASN A 85 20.75 8.17 -4.63
CA ASN A 85 20.66 8.64 -6.02
C ASN A 85 20.53 7.49 -7.05
N THR A 86 19.78 6.45 -6.69
CA THR A 86 19.59 5.25 -7.51
C THR A 86 18.14 4.77 -7.45
N VAL A 87 17.76 3.93 -8.39
CA VAL A 87 16.46 3.25 -8.40
C VAL A 87 16.74 1.77 -8.29
N TYR A 88 16.24 1.14 -7.24
CA TYR A 88 16.37 -0.28 -7.00
C TYR A 88 15.18 -1.02 -7.62
N GLY A 89 15.45 -2.19 -8.19
CA GLY A 89 14.46 -3.10 -8.74
C GLY A 89 14.65 -4.51 -8.19
N LEU A 90 13.56 -5.20 -7.92
CA LEU A 90 13.56 -6.57 -7.39
C LEU A 90 12.71 -7.48 -8.27
N GLY A 91 13.33 -8.56 -8.74
CA GLY A 91 12.66 -9.65 -9.45
C GLY A 91 12.45 -10.87 -8.53
N PHE A 92 11.19 -11.18 -8.24
CA PHE A 92 10.78 -12.25 -7.33
C PHE A 92 10.50 -13.57 -8.07
N SER A 93 10.52 -14.70 -7.35
CA SER A 93 10.19 -16.02 -7.92
C SER A 93 8.70 -16.19 -8.21
N THR A 94 7.83 -15.61 -7.38
CA THR A 94 6.37 -15.67 -7.49
C THR A 94 5.74 -14.29 -7.31
N GLU A 95 4.52 -14.11 -7.84
CA GLU A 95 3.72 -12.91 -7.64
C GLU A 95 3.39 -12.67 -6.16
N HIS A 96 3.15 -13.75 -5.41
CA HIS A 96 2.90 -13.70 -3.98
C HIS A 96 4.05 -13.03 -3.21
N HIS A 97 5.32 -13.35 -3.54
CA HIS A 97 6.46 -12.69 -2.90
C HIS A 97 6.56 -11.20 -3.23
N LEU A 98 6.24 -10.79 -4.47
CA LEU A 98 6.16 -9.38 -4.85
C LEU A 98 5.07 -8.66 -4.07
N ALA A 99 3.86 -9.25 -4.00
CA ALA A 99 2.74 -8.69 -3.27
C ALA A 99 3.09 -8.51 -1.78
N LYS A 100 3.68 -9.56 -1.17
CA LYS A 100 4.05 -9.51 0.25
C LYS A 100 5.14 -8.48 0.54
N PHE A 101 6.13 -8.34 -0.35
CA PHE A 101 7.15 -7.32 -0.21
C PHE A 101 6.55 -5.90 -0.30
N ALA A 102 5.60 -5.68 -1.22
CA ALA A 102 4.92 -4.39 -1.35
C ALA A 102 4.10 -4.02 -0.10
N GLU A 103 3.37 -4.99 0.49
CA GLU A 103 2.68 -4.81 1.77
C GLU A 103 3.65 -4.40 2.88
N LYS A 104 4.76 -5.13 3.03
CA LYS A 104 5.78 -4.84 4.04
C LYS A 104 6.44 -3.49 3.81
N PHE A 105 6.67 -3.10 2.56
CA PHE A 105 7.17 -1.77 2.24
C PHE A 105 6.20 -0.69 2.70
N ALA A 106 4.89 -0.84 2.47
CA ALA A 106 3.88 0.11 2.92
C ALA A 106 3.79 0.19 4.45
N GLU A 107 3.79 -0.96 5.14
CA GLU A 107 3.79 -1.08 6.60
C GLU A 107 4.99 -0.35 7.22
N TYR A 108 6.20 -0.60 6.73
CA TYR A 108 7.41 0.02 7.28
C TYR A 108 7.59 1.47 6.85
N LYS A 109 6.99 1.90 5.73
CA LYS A 109 6.90 3.32 5.38
C LYS A 109 6.04 4.09 6.39
N GLU A 110 4.92 3.51 6.78
CA GLU A 110 4.03 4.11 7.79
C GLU A 110 4.68 4.11 9.18
N ALA A 111 5.35 3.01 9.55
CA ALA A 111 6.13 2.96 10.78
C ALA A 111 7.28 3.99 10.78
N ALA A 112 7.94 4.21 9.64
CA ALA A 112 8.98 5.25 9.50
C ALA A 112 8.42 6.68 9.64
N ARG A 113 7.17 6.94 9.20
CA ARG A 113 6.48 8.22 9.43
C ARG A 113 6.29 8.44 10.94
N GLN A 114 5.74 7.46 11.63
CA GLN A 114 5.50 7.53 13.08
C GLN A 114 6.80 7.66 13.89
N ALA A 115 7.85 6.94 13.51
CA ALA A 115 9.17 7.05 14.15
C ALA A 115 9.76 8.46 14.03
N LYS A 116 9.55 9.11 12.87
CA LYS A 116 10.02 10.48 12.61
C LYS A 116 9.21 11.51 13.40
N GLU A 117 7.89 11.34 13.50
CA GLU A 117 7.01 12.19 14.32
C GLU A 117 7.37 12.11 15.81
N LYS A 118 7.53 10.90 16.36
CA LYS A 118 7.99 10.70 17.75
C LYS A 118 9.34 11.36 18.05
N SER A 119 10.25 11.33 17.07
CA SER A 119 11.58 11.97 17.21
C SER A 119 11.53 13.50 17.06
N GLN A 120 10.48 14.03 16.44
CA GLN A 120 10.27 15.47 16.26
C GLN A 120 9.53 16.09 17.46
N ASP A 121 8.54 15.41 18.03
CA ASP A 121 7.84 15.83 19.24
C ASP A 121 8.77 15.83 20.48
N GLY A 122 9.68 14.84 20.58
CA GLY A 122 10.69 14.82 21.65
C GLY A 122 11.73 15.96 21.59
N LYS A 123 11.73 16.76 20.52
CA LYS A 123 12.61 17.93 20.39
C LYS A 123 11.88 19.26 20.67
N MET A 124 10.55 19.24 20.82
CA MET A 124 9.74 20.45 21.01
C MET A 124 9.34 20.70 22.48
N GLU A 125 9.63 19.77 23.40
CA GLU A 125 9.39 19.92 24.85
C GLU A 125 10.50 20.67 25.64
N LEU A 126 11.27 21.56 25.00
CA LEU A 126 12.16 22.50 25.70
C LEU A 126 12.02 23.92 25.13
N ALA A 127 10.80 24.42 25.09
CA ALA A 127 10.53 25.85 24.95
C ALA A 127 9.23 26.25 25.66
N ASN A 128 9.09 25.88 26.93
CA ASN A 128 8.11 26.50 27.83
C ASN A 128 8.84 27.41 28.81
N SER A 129 8.68 28.73 28.63
CA SER A 129 8.77 29.71 29.70
C SER A 129 7.76 30.83 29.44
N PRO A 130 6.95 31.22 30.44
CA PRO A 130 5.86 32.16 30.28
C PRO A 130 6.33 33.59 30.56
N SER A 131 5.96 34.57 29.74
CA SER A 131 6.01 35.98 30.12
C SER A 131 5.09 36.86 29.26
N GLN A 132 4.03 37.30 29.93
CA GLN A 132 3.44 38.65 29.95
C GLN A 132 2.62 39.20 28.76
N GLU A 133 1.41 39.59 29.14
CA GLU A 133 0.42 40.49 28.55
C GLU A 133 0.98 41.73 27.82
N SER A 134 0.45 41.96 26.60
CA SER A 134 -0.14 43.18 25.98
C SER A 134 0.52 44.57 26.14
N PRO A 135 0.24 45.59 25.27
CA PRO A 135 -0.89 45.71 24.34
C PRO A 135 -0.56 46.22 22.91
N ALA A 136 -1.63 46.22 22.11
CA ALA A 136 -1.89 46.89 20.84
C ALA A 136 -0.94 48.02 20.40
N GLY A 137 -0.51 47.94 19.14
CA GLY A 137 0.18 49.02 18.42
C GLY A 137 0.08 48.79 16.92
N GLU A 138 -0.68 49.67 16.27
CA GLU A 138 -0.89 49.79 14.83
C GLU A 138 0.42 49.83 14.03
N LEU A 139 0.41 49.27 12.82
CA LEU A 139 0.92 49.89 11.58
C LEU A 139 0.67 48.95 10.39
N ALA A 140 -0.40 49.26 9.67
CA ALA A 140 -0.75 48.63 8.41
C ALA A 140 -0.01 49.31 7.25
N SER A 141 0.61 48.51 6.37
CA SER A 141 0.99 48.92 5.02
C SER A 141 -0.22 48.84 4.08
N PRO A 142 -0.38 49.75 3.09
CA PRO A 142 -1.62 49.88 2.34
C PRO A 142 -1.62 48.98 1.09
N LEU A 143 -2.62 48.11 0.97
CA LEU A 143 -3.12 47.61 -0.31
C LEU A 143 -4.54 48.13 -0.49
N THR A 144 -4.75 48.90 -1.54
CA THR A 144 -6.04 49.34 -2.07
C THR A 144 -6.78 48.19 -2.76
N PRO A 145 -8.06 47.99 -2.46
CA PRO A 145 -9.03 47.57 -3.47
C PRO A 145 -10.24 48.50 -3.47
N MET A 146 -10.64 49.03 -4.63
CA MET A 146 -12.00 49.55 -4.84
C MET A 146 -12.55 49.14 -6.19
N THR A 147 -13.53 48.25 -6.14
CA THR A 147 -14.62 48.07 -7.12
C THR A 147 -15.73 49.12 -6.84
N PRO A 148 -16.68 49.31 -7.77
CA PRO A 148 -17.28 50.61 -8.09
C PRO A 148 -18.62 50.86 -7.38
N PRO A 149 -19.12 52.11 -7.34
CA PRO A 149 -20.52 52.35 -7.08
C PRO A 149 -21.32 52.45 -8.38
N THR A 150 -22.35 51.62 -8.42
CA THR A 150 -23.62 51.81 -9.13
C THR A 150 -24.16 53.22 -8.94
N MET A 151 -24.59 53.86 -10.02
CA MET A 151 -25.56 54.97 -9.96
C MET A 151 -26.63 54.74 -11.02
N GLU A 152 -27.84 54.45 -10.56
CA GLU A 152 -29.07 54.64 -11.31
C GLU A 152 -29.74 55.94 -10.82
N ASN A 153 -30.32 56.64 -11.79
CA ASN A 153 -31.54 57.45 -11.72
C ASN A 153 -31.52 58.80 -10.97
N ILE A 154 -31.38 59.92 -11.72
CA ILE A 154 -32.20 61.14 -11.51
C ILE A 154 -32.44 61.83 -12.87
N ASN A 155 -33.70 61.73 -13.31
CA ASN A 155 -34.56 62.78 -13.87
C ASN A 155 -33.98 63.77 -14.91
N GLY A 156 -34.48 63.63 -16.14
CA GLY A 156 -34.34 64.62 -17.19
C GLY A 156 -35.17 65.87 -16.93
N THR A 157 -34.61 67.03 -17.29
CA THR A 157 -35.31 68.29 -17.53
C THR A 157 -34.41 69.13 -18.43
N ASP A 158 -35.06 69.89 -19.32
CA ASP A 158 -34.54 70.92 -20.22
C ASP A 158 -33.72 70.48 -21.44
N GLU A 159 -33.94 71.02 -22.63
CA GLU A 159 -35.00 71.85 -23.24
C GLU A 159 -34.58 71.90 -24.72
N ALA A 160 -35.53 71.85 -25.64
CA ALA A 160 -35.25 71.93 -27.06
C ALA A 160 -34.91 73.38 -27.43
N CYS A 161 -33.67 73.66 -27.84
CA CYS A 161 -33.37 74.94 -28.49
C CYS A 161 -33.83 74.90 -29.95
N GLU A 162 -35.07 75.37 -30.10
CA GLU A 162 -35.76 75.73 -31.33
C GLU A 162 -34.95 76.77 -32.13
N ILE A 163 -34.80 76.47 -33.42
CA ILE A 163 -34.21 77.35 -34.41
C ILE A 163 -35.32 78.28 -34.92
N THR A 164 -35.23 79.57 -34.66
CA THR A 164 -35.92 80.58 -35.49
C THR A 164 -35.13 81.90 -35.53
N PRO A 165 -34.85 82.45 -36.72
CA PRO A 165 -34.09 83.69 -36.88
C PRO A 165 -35.00 84.90 -37.14
N GLU A 166 -34.77 86.03 -36.48
CA GLU A 166 -35.26 87.36 -36.89
C GLU A 166 -34.45 88.49 -36.22
N PRO A 167 -34.45 89.75 -36.70
CA PRO A 167 -34.90 90.24 -38.00
C PRO A 167 -33.85 91.11 -38.73
N ARG A 168 -34.09 91.23 -40.04
CA ARG A 168 -33.51 92.23 -40.96
C ARG A 168 -33.77 93.66 -40.44
N CYS A 169 -32.73 94.49 -40.41
CA CYS A 169 -32.85 95.94 -40.42
C CYS A 169 -32.12 96.49 -41.66
N GLU A 170 -32.87 97.07 -42.58
CA GLU A 170 -32.32 97.94 -43.62
C GLU A 170 -32.06 99.33 -43.04
N PRO A 171 -30.93 99.97 -43.39
CA PRO A 171 -30.82 101.41 -43.31
C PRO A 171 -30.85 101.98 -44.74
N SER A 172 -31.94 102.66 -45.09
CA SER A 172 -31.86 103.72 -46.09
C SER A 172 -31.14 104.90 -45.44
N HIS A 173 -30.12 105.43 -46.11
CA HIS A 173 -29.86 106.87 -46.29
C HIS A 173 -28.48 107.06 -46.94
N ASN A 174 -28.50 107.51 -48.19
CA ASN A 174 -27.37 108.16 -48.83
C ASN A 174 -26.99 109.42 -48.03
N ALA A 175 -25.79 109.46 -47.45
CA ALA A 175 -24.96 110.66 -47.32
C ALA A 175 -23.54 110.28 -46.86
N LEU A 176 -22.54 110.72 -47.62
CA LEU A 176 -21.11 110.62 -47.33
C LEU A 176 -20.76 111.22 -45.96
N SER A 177 -19.91 110.55 -45.16
CA SER A 177 -18.91 111.18 -44.28
C SER A 177 -17.95 110.14 -43.67
N PHE A 178 -16.70 110.21 -44.11
CA PHE A 178 -15.55 109.46 -43.58
C PHE A 178 -15.25 109.96 -42.16
N THR A 179 -15.55 109.18 -41.10
CA THR A 179 -15.09 109.48 -39.73
C THR A 179 -14.75 108.20 -38.97
N HIS A 180 -13.46 107.95 -38.72
CA HIS A 180 -12.96 106.87 -37.87
C HIS A 180 -13.30 107.15 -36.39
N SER A 181 -14.03 106.25 -35.73
CA SER A 181 -14.35 106.35 -34.30
C SER A 181 -13.68 105.21 -33.49
N PRO A 182 -12.97 105.49 -32.38
CA PRO A 182 -12.23 104.50 -31.57
C PRO A 182 -13.11 103.42 -30.90
N THR A 183 -14.42 103.62 -30.81
CA THR A 183 -15.39 102.63 -30.30
C THR A 183 -15.56 101.43 -31.24
N MET A 184 -15.48 101.65 -32.56
CA MET A 184 -15.53 100.59 -33.58
C MET A 184 -14.33 99.65 -33.46
N THR A 185 -13.14 100.20 -33.23
CA THR A 185 -11.91 99.41 -33.07
C THR A 185 -12.00 98.46 -31.87
N LYS A 186 -12.51 98.92 -30.71
CA LYS A 186 -12.69 98.07 -29.52
C LYS A 186 -13.72 96.97 -29.72
N HIS A 187 -14.78 97.20 -30.50
CA HIS A 187 -15.77 96.19 -30.86
C HIS A 187 -15.12 95.05 -31.66
N TRP A 188 -14.35 95.39 -32.71
CA TRP A 188 -13.63 94.40 -33.51
C TRP A 188 -12.55 93.65 -32.73
N GLU A 189 -11.88 94.30 -31.78
CA GLU A 189 -10.92 93.65 -30.88
C GLU A 189 -11.60 92.64 -29.94
N ALA A 190 -12.76 92.99 -29.36
CA ALA A 190 -13.54 92.10 -28.52
C ALA A 190 -14.10 90.89 -29.30
N GLU A 191 -14.58 91.13 -30.53
CA GLU A 191 -15.08 90.08 -31.41
C GLU A 191 -13.96 89.13 -31.85
N LEU A 192 -12.76 89.65 -32.15
CA LEU A 192 -11.59 88.83 -32.43
C LEU A 192 -11.18 87.98 -31.21
N ALA A 193 -11.25 88.54 -29.99
CA ALA A 193 -10.97 87.80 -28.76
C ALA A 193 -12.01 86.69 -28.50
N ALA A 194 -13.30 86.97 -28.74
CA ALA A 194 -14.37 85.99 -28.65
C ALA A 194 -14.21 84.87 -29.69
N LEU A 195 -13.86 85.21 -30.94
CA LEU A 195 -13.56 84.25 -31.99
C LEU A 195 -12.34 83.36 -31.65
N LYS A 196 -11.28 83.94 -31.08
CA LYS A 196 -10.13 83.17 -30.56
C LYS A 196 -10.54 82.22 -29.43
N GLY A 197 -11.39 82.68 -28.50
CA GLY A 197 -11.93 81.85 -27.43
C GLY A 197 -12.80 80.70 -27.95
N ASN A 198 -13.64 80.97 -28.95
CA ASN A 198 -14.46 79.95 -29.59
C ASN A 198 -13.61 78.93 -30.37
N ASN A 199 -12.56 79.39 -31.07
CA ASN A 199 -11.62 78.50 -31.75
C ASN A 199 -10.86 77.60 -30.75
N ALA A 200 -10.47 78.12 -29.59
CA ALA A 200 -9.86 77.33 -28.51
C ALA A 200 -10.82 76.28 -27.93
N LYS A 201 -12.09 76.63 -27.73
CA LYS A 201 -13.14 75.70 -27.28
C LYS A 201 -13.37 74.59 -28.31
N LEU A 202 -13.47 74.93 -29.59
CA LEU A 202 -13.60 73.94 -30.68
C LEU A 202 -12.38 73.01 -30.73
N THR A 203 -11.18 73.54 -30.57
CA THR A 203 -9.95 72.74 -30.51
C THR A 203 -9.97 71.76 -29.31
N THR A 204 -10.43 72.22 -28.15
CA THR A 204 -10.55 71.40 -26.94
C THR A 204 -11.59 70.30 -27.13
N ALA A 205 -12.78 70.63 -27.65
CA ALA A 205 -13.84 69.67 -27.93
C ALA A 205 -13.43 68.64 -29.00
N LEU A 206 -12.63 69.03 -29.98
CA LEU A 206 -12.07 68.11 -30.97
C LEU A 206 -11.07 67.13 -30.34
N LEU A 207 -10.18 67.60 -29.46
CA LEU A 207 -9.25 66.75 -28.71
C LEU A 207 -9.99 65.78 -27.80
N GLU A 208 -11.02 66.26 -27.10
CA GLU A 208 -11.88 65.44 -26.25
C GLU A 208 -12.66 64.40 -27.06
N SER A 209 -13.27 64.78 -28.19
CA SER A 209 -13.92 63.85 -29.11
C SER A 209 -12.93 62.79 -29.64
N THR A 210 -11.70 63.20 -29.97
CA THR A 210 -10.63 62.28 -30.38
C THR A 210 -10.23 61.31 -29.27
N ALA A 211 -10.18 61.78 -28.01
CA ALA A 211 -9.92 60.94 -26.85
C ALA A 211 -11.07 59.96 -26.59
N ASN A 212 -12.32 60.42 -26.70
CA ASN A 212 -13.51 59.58 -26.58
C ASN A 212 -13.52 58.47 -27.63
N VAL A 213 -13.23 58.77 -28.89
CA VAL A 213 -13.11 57.74 -29.94
C VAL A 213 -12.06 56.69 -29.60
N LYS A 214 -10.92 57.09 -29.01
CA LYS A 214 -9.89 56.13 -28.56
C LYS A 214 -10.39 55.26 -27.40
N GLN A 215 -11.08 55.84 -26.43
CA GLN A 215 -11.66 55.10 -25.31
C GLN A 215 -12.74 54.11 -25.78
N TRP A 216 -13.65 54.52 -26.66
CA TRP A 216 -14.66 53.62 -27.22
C TRP A 216 -14.04 52.47 -28.02
N LYS A 217 -12.98 52.74 -28.80
CA LYS A 217 -12.22 51.68 -29.48
C LYS A 217 -11.58 50.70 -28.50
N GLN A 218 -10.98 51.20 -27.42
CA GLN A 218 -10.39 50.35 -26.39
C GLN A 218 -11.45 49.50 -25.69
N GLN A 219 -12.60 50.09 -25.34
CA GLN A 219 -13.70 49.39 -24.71
C GLN A 219 -14.28 48.31 -25.64
N LEU A 220 -14.42 48.61 -26.93
CA LEU A 220 -14.86 47.63 -27.93
C LEU A 220 -13.88 46.46 -28.05
N SER A 221 -12.57 46.75 -28.07
CA SER A 221 -11.52 45.70 -28.07
C SER A 221 -11.62 44.82 -26.84
N ALA A 222 -11.80 45.41 -25.65
CA ALA A 222 -11.94 44.65 -24.40
C ALA A 222 -13.19 43.75 -24.41
N TYR A 223 -14.33 44.24 -24.90
CA TYR A 223 -15.53 43.41 -25.03
C TYR A 223 -15.38 42.30 -26.07
N GLN A 224 -14.67 42.55 -27.17
CA GLN A 224 -14.38 41.52 -28.17
C GLN A 224 -13.49 40.41 -27.59
N GLU A 225 -12.42 40.77 -26.88
CA GLU A 225 -11.55 39.81 -26.20
C GLU A 225 -12.32 38.98 -25.17
N GLU A 226 -13.21 39.60 -24.40
CA GLU A 226 -14.05 38.92 -23.43
C GLU A 226 -15.06 37.96 -24.08
N ALA A 227 -15.67 38.37 -25.20
CA ALA A 227 -16.56 37.50 -25.98
C ALA A 227 -15.82 36.29 -26.55
N GLU A 228 -14.61 36.48 -27.09
CA GLU A 228 -13.76 35.38 -27.56
C GLU A 228 -13.36 34.44 -26.42
N ARG A 229 -13.04 34.98 -25.24
CA ARG A 229 -12.73 34.20 -24.03
C ARG A 229 -13.93 33.36 -23.58
N LEU A 230 -15.12 33.95 -23.55
CA LEU A 230 -16.36 33.23 -23.19
C LEU A 230 -16.70 32.15 -24.23
N HIS A 231 -16.56 32.44 -25.52
CA HIS A 231 -16.76 31.43 -26.57
C HIS A 231 -15.83 30.23 -26.39
N LYS A 232 -14.52 30.45 -26.17
CA LYS A 232 -13.57 29.37 -25.87
C LYS A 232 -14.01 28.56 -24.65
N ARG A 233 -14.44 29.24 -23.59
CA ARG A 233 -14.89 28.57 -22.37
C ARG A 233 -16.16 27.72 -22.58
N VAL A 234 -17.10 28.19 -23.39
CA VAL A 234 -18.31 27.42 -23.73
C VAL A 234 -17.94 26.17 -24.53
N THR A 235 -17.10 26.29 -25.55
CA THR A 235 -16.64 25.13 -26.34
C THR A 235 -15.89 24.09 -25.50
N GLU A 236 -15.05 24.54 -24.55
CA GLU A 236 -14.40 23.63 -23.60
C GLU A 236 -15.42 22.87 -22.73
N LEU A 237 -16.44 23.56 -22.22
CA LEU A 237 -17.48 22.96 -21.39
C LEU A 237 -18.37 22.00 -22.19
N GLU A 238 -18.69 22.32 -23.43
CA GLU A 238 -19.42 21.43 -24.34
C GLU A 238 -18.61 20.15 -24.61
N CYS A 239 -17.31 20.27 -24.86
CA CYS A 239 -16.42 19.12 -25.06
C CYS A 239 -16.24 18.27 -23.79
N GLN A 240 -16.27 18.87 -22.60
CA GLN A 240 -16.28 18.13 -21.34
C GLN A 240 -17.62 17.43 -21.11
N SER A 241 -18.73 18.09 -21.46
CA SER A 241 -20.08 17.54 -21.33
C SER A 241 -20.28 16.26 -22.15
N THR A 242 -19.74 16.21 -23.38
CA THR A 242 -19.80 15.01 -24.23
C THR A 242 -19.04 13.82 -23.65
N GLN A 243 -18.07 14.04 -22.76
CA GLN A 243 -17.31 12.97 -22.10
C GLN A 243 -18.02 12.40 -20.86
N ILE A 244 -18.95 13.14 -20.24
CA ILE A 244 -19.72 12.69 -19.07
C ILE A 244 -20.40 11.33 -19.27
N PRO A 245 -21.12 11.04 -20.38
CA PRO A 245 -21.74 9.73 -20.57
C PRO A 245 -20.72 8.60 -20.71
N VAL A 246 -19.57 8.86 -21.34
CA VAL A 246 -18.49 7.87 -21.48
C VAL A 246 -17.91 7.52 -20.12
N ILE A 247 -17.61 8.53 -19.30
CA ILE A 247 -17.12 8.34 -17.93
C ILE A 247 -18.16 7.60 -17.08
N LYS A 248 -19.45 7.90 -17.26
CA LYS A 248 -20.52 7.16 -16.57
C LYS A 248 -20.57 5.69 -16.98
N SER A 249 -20.45 5.37 -18.28
CA SER A 249 -20.39 3.99 -18.78
C SER A 249 -19.20 3.23 -18.20
N GLN A 250 -18.01 3.85 -18.27
CA GLN A 250 -16.79 3.27 -17.69
C GLN A 250 -16.93 3.04 -16.18
N LYS A 251 -17.56 3.97 -15.45
CA LYS A 251 -17.83 3.81 -14.03
C LYS A 251 -18.79 2.63 -13.76
N THR A 252 -19.83 2.45 -14.57
CA THR A 252 -20.74 1.32 -14.41
C THR A 252 -20.08 -0.01 -14.73
N GLU A 253 -19.25 -0.07 -15.78
CA GLU A 253 -18.46 -1.26 -16.12
C GLU A 253 -17.48 -1.61 -15.00
N LEU A 254 -16.73 -0.62 -14.49
CA LEU A 254 -15.83 -0.83 -13.36
C LEU A 254 -16.57 -1.35 -12.12
N ASN A 255 -17.72 -0.76 -11.78
CA ASN A 255 -18.53 -1.25 -10.67
C ASN A 255 -18.99 -2.70 -10.88
N GLN A 256 -19.39 -3.07 -12.10
CA GLN A 256 -19.76 -4.44 -12.42
C GLN A 256 -18.57 -5.40 -12.27
N THR A 257 -17.38 -5.01 -12.75
CA THR A 257 -16.17 -5.84 -12.57
C THR A 257 -15.77 -5.98 -11.10
N ILE A 258 -16.00 -4.95 -10.27
CA ILE A 258 -15.77 -5.01 -8.84
C ILE A 258 -16.72 -6.03 -8.20
N GLU A 259 -18.02 -5.98 -8.53
CA GLU A 259 -19.01 -6.93 -8.01
C GLU A 259 -18.70 -8.38 -8.43
N GLU A 260 -18.27 -8.60 -9.67
CA GLU A 260 -17.85 -9.93 -10.15
C GLU A 260 -16.61 -10.45 -9.41
N LEU A 261 -15.64 -9.58 -9.16
CA LEU A 261 -14.44 -9.91 -8.39
C LEU A 261 -14.77 -10.20 -6.92
N GLU A 262 -15.66 -9.42 -6.30
CA GLU A 262 -16.13 -9.64 -4.92
C GLU A 262 -16.86 -10.99 -4.79
N ASN A 263 -17.73 -11.33 -5.74
CA ASN A 263 -18.42 -12.62 -5.76
C ASN A 263 -17.44 -13.79 -5.95
N THR A 264 -16.44 -13.62 -6.83
CA THR A 264 -15.41 -14.64 -7.05
C THR A 264 -14.54 -14.81 -5.80
N LEU A 265 -14.17 -13.71 -5.15
CA LEU A 265 -13.40 -13.73 -3.91
C LEU A 265 -14.16 -14.44 -2.79
N LYS A 266 -15.45 -14.12 -2.61
CA LYS A 266 -16.32 -14.80 -1.65
C LYS A 266 -16.42 -16.31 -1.91
N ALA A 267 -16.61 -16.72 -3.17
CA ALA A 267 -16.64 -18.14 -3.52
C ALA A 267 -15.31 -18.85 -3.21
N LYS A 268 -14.17 -18.17 -3.41
CA LYS A 268 -12.84 -18.69 -3.05
C LYS A 268 -12.60 -18.74 -1.54
N GLU A 269 -13.14 -17.81 -0.77
CA GLU A 269 -13.11 -17.86 0.69
C GLU A 269 -13.93 -19.05 1.23
N GLU A 270 -15.11 -19.30 0.66
CA GLU A 270 -15.94 -20.47 1.00
C GLU A 270 -15.24 -21.79 0.65
N GLU A 271 -14.58 -21.88 -0.51
CA GLU A 271 -13.77 -23.05 -0.91
C GLU A 271 -12.58 -23.27 0.04
N MET A 272 -11.89 -22.20 0.44
CA MET A 272 -10.80 -22.29 1.41
C MET A 272 -11.26 -22.81 2.76
N GLU A 273 -12.43 -22.39 3.24
CA GLU A 273 -12.97 -22.86 4.52
C GLU A 273 -13.31 -24.35 4.45
N GLN A 274 -13.96 -24.80 3.38
CA GLN A 274 -14.25 -26.23 3.16
C GLN A 274 -12.96 -27.08 3.12
N LEU A 275 -11.91 -26.57 2.47
CA LEU A 275 -10.61 -27.27 2.42
C LEU A 275 -9.93 -27.32 3.80
N LYS A 276 -10.08 -26.28 4.64
CA LYS A 276 -9.58 -26.32 6.02
C LYS A 276 -10.30 -27.39 6.83
N ASP A 277 -11.64 -27.44 6.76
CA ASP A 277 -12.44 -28.46 7.44
C ASP A 277 -12.03 -29.87 6.99
N GLN A 278 -11.76 -30.05 5.70
CA GLN A 278 -11.29 -31.32 5.16
C GLN A 278 -9.90 -31.70 5.68
N VAL A 279 -8.98 -30.74 5.81
CA VAL A 279 -7.63 -30.96 6.38
C VAL A 279 -7.73 -31.31 7.86
N GLU A 280 -8.58 -30.63 8.63
CA GLU A 280 -8.80 -30.93 10.04
C GLU A 280 -9.35 -32.34 10.24
N ASN A 281 -10.38 -32.73 9.48
CA ASN A 281 -10.92 -34.09 9.49
C ASN A 281 -9.85 -35.14 9.10
N THR A 282 -9.03 -34.85 8.08
CA THR A 282 -7.94 -35.74 7.68
C THR A 282 -6.91 -35.92 8.80
N ASN A 283 -6.58 -34.86 9.54
CA ASN A 283 -5.69 -34.94 10.70
C ASN A 283 -6.30 -35.77 11.82
N GLU A 284 -7.58 -35.60 12.15
CA GLU A 284 -8.26 -36.43 13.15
C GLU A 284 -8.23 -37.92 12.77
N LEU A 285 -8.47 -38.24 11.50
CA LEU A 285 -8.38 -39.61 11.00
C LEU A 285 -6.96 -40.18 11.06
N LEU A 286 -5.93 -39.35 10.81
CA LEU A 286 -4.53 -39.75 10.95
C LEU A 286 -4.18 -40.04 12.41
N GLU A 287 -4.63 -39.21 13.36
CA GLU A 287 -4.44 -39.45 14.79
C GLU A 287 -5.13 -40.73 15.25
N GLN A 288 -6.36 -40.98 14.77
CA GLN A 288 -7.07 -42.23 15.04
C GLN A 288 -6.34 -43.45 14.47
N ARG A 289 -5.82 -43.35 13.24
CA ARG A 289 -4.99 -44.40 12.64
C ARG A 289 -3.75 -44.67 13.50
N ASP A 290 -3.05 -43.64 13.94
CA ASP A 290 -1.83 -43.80 14.75
C ASP A 290 -2.11 -44.44 16.10
N SER A 291 -3.20 -44.04 16.75
CA SER A 291 -3.68 -44.67 17.98
C SER A 291 -4.00 -46.15 17.78
N LEU A 292 -4.67 -46.51 16.68
CA LEU A 292 -4.98 -47.91 16.36
C LEU A 292 -3.73 -48.71 16.01
N SER A 293 -2.81 -48.14 15.23
CA SER A 293 -1.53 -48.78 14.90
C SER A 293 -0.69 -49.03 16.15
N GLN A 294 -0.66 -48.10 17.11
CA GLN A 294 0.04 -48.31 18.37
C GLN A 294 -0.60 -49.44 19.19
N LYS A 295 -1.93 -49.45 19.34
CA LYS A 295 -2.64 -50.53 20.05
C LYS A 295 -2.43 -51.89 19.40
N LEU A 296 -2.41 -51.94 18.07
CA LEU A 296 -2.11 -53.16 17.32
C LEU A 296 -0.69 -53.65 17.65
N HIS A 297 0.29 -52.77 17.59
CA HIS A 297 1.69 -53.11 17.91
C HIS A 297 1.85 -53.63 19.35
N ASP A 298 1.20 -52.98 20.32
CA ASP A 298 1.23 -53.40 21.72
C ASP A 298 0.58 -54.78 21.90
N THR A 299 -0.52 -55.04 21.19
CA THR A 299 -1.21 -56.34 21.21
C THR A 299 -0.37 -57.43 20.56
N GLU A 300 0.29 -57.15 19.43
CA GLU A 300 1.22 -58.08 18.77
C GLU A 300 2.43 -58.42 19.66
N LEU A 301 2.98 -57.42 20.36
CA LEU A 301 4.07 -57.65 21.31
C LEU A 301 3.60 -58.52 22.47
N HIS A 302 2.43 -58.23 23.04
CA HIS A 302 1.85 -59.04 24.10
C HIS A 302 1.58 -60.48 23.65
N GLY A 303 1.07 -60.67 22.43
CA GLY A 303 0.89 -61.98 21.80
C GLY A 303 2.19 -62.77 21.71
N ARG A 304 3.27 -62.15 21.23
CA ARG A 304 4.61 -62.80 21.17
C ARG A 304 5.13 -63.24 22.54
N VAL A 305 4.93 -62.42 23.57
CA VAL A 305 5.33 -62.77 24.95
C VAL A 305 4.52 -63.97 25.45
N LEU A 306 3.22 -64.02 25.17
CA LEU A 306 2.38 -65.16 25.55
C LEU A 306 2.78 -66.44 24.80
N GLU A 307 3.11 -66.34 23.51
CA GLU A 307 3.63 -67.47 22.72
C GLU A 307 4.94 -68.00 23.30
N GLU A 308 5.88 -67.13 23.68
CA GLU A 308 7.14 -67.54 24.32
C GLU A 308 6.90 -68.21 25.69
N GLN A 309 5.98 -67.69 26.49
CA GLN A 309 5.60 -68.30 27.77
C GLN A 309 4.95 -69.67 27.58
N LEU A 310 4.12 -69.83 26.55
CA LEU A 310 3.46 -71.08 26.20
C LEU A 310 4.49 -72.12 25.75
N LEU A 311 5.41 -71.76 24.86
CA LEU A 311 6.53 -72.63 24.45
C LEU A 311 7.37 -73.08 25.64
N GLY A 312 7.70 -72.15 26.55
CA GLY A 312 8.44 -72.49 27.77
C GLY A 312 7.65 -73.41 28.72
N ALA A 313 6.33 -73.29 28.77
CA ALA A 313 5.48 -74.20 29.55
C ALA A 313 5.36 -75.59 28.91
N GLU A 314 5.26 -75.65 27.58
CA GLU A 314 5.25 -76.90 26.80
C GLU A 314 6.57 -77.67 27.00
N GLN A 315 7.72 -76.98 26.92
CA GLN A 315 9.03 -77.61 27.15
C GLN A 315 9.15 -78.21 28.56
N ARG A 316 8.75 -77.47 29.61
CA ARG A 316 8.78 -77.99 30.99
C ARG A 316 7.86 -79.19 31.18
N LEU A 317 6.72 -79.20 30.48
CA LEU A 317 5.79 -80.34 30.52
C LEU A 317 6.43 -81.56 29.86
N GLU A 318 7.08 -81.39 28.71
CA GLU A 318 7.80 -82.46 28.01
C GLU A 318 8.95 -83.03 28.85
N GLU A 319 9.78 -82.17 29.44
CA GLU A 319 10.85 -82.56 30.37
C GLU A 319 10.31 -83.37 31.56
N SER A 320 9.21 -82.90 32.19
CA SER A 320 8.58 -83.62 33.30
C SER A 320 8.00 -84.99 32.88
N GLN A 321 7.45 -85.10 31.66
CA GLN A 321 6.97 -86.36 31.12
C GLN A 321 8.13 -87.34 30.86
N GLU A 322 9.26 -86.86 30.32
CA GLU A 322 10.45 -87.67 30.10
C GLU A 322 11.03 -88.19 31.42
N GLU A 323 11.16 -87.32 32.43
CA GLU A 323 11.58 -87.69 33.78
C GLU A 323 10.66 -88.76 34.39
N GLN A 324 9.34 -88.60 34.23
CA GLN A 324 8.36 -89.57 34.72
C GLN A 324 8.50 -90.93 34.01
N GLU A 325 8.72 -90.95 32.70
CA GLU A 325 8.95 -92.19 31.95
C GLU A 325 10.28 -92.86 32.34
N ASN A 326 11.33 -92.09 32.58
CA ASN A 326 12.61 -92.60 33.06
C ASN A 326 12.50 -93.18 34.48
N PHE A 327 11.75 -92.53 35.36
CA PHE A 327 11.43 -93.06 36.68
C PHE A 327 10.63 -94.38 36.58
N LYS A 328 9.60 -94.44 35.73
CA LYS A 328 8.84 -95.68 35.48
C LYS A 328 9.73 -96.80 34.95
N LYS A 329 10.64 -96.52 34.02
CA LYS A 329 11.62 -97.51 33.52
C LYS A 329 12.52 -98.03 34.64
N SER A 330 13.04 -97.14 35.48
CA SER A 330 13.88 -97.50 36.62
C SER A 330 13.12 -98.38 37.63
N LEU A 331 11.84 -98.04 37.90
CA LEU A 331 10.98 -98.83 38.78
C LEU A 331 10.71 -100.24 38.20
N ARG A 332 10.45 -100.36 36.89
CA ARG A 332 10.30 -101.67 36.23
C ARG A 332 11.56 -102.51 36.37
N SER A 333 12.74 -101.93 36.13
CA SER A 333 14.02 -102.64 36.28
C SER A 333 14.26 -103.10 37.73
N LEU A 334 13.90 -102.28 38.72
CA LEU A 334 13.99 -102.67 40.13
C LEU A 334 13.03 -103.82 40.47
N LEU A 335 11.80 -103.80 39.93
CA LEU A 335 10.85 -104.89 40.11
C LEU A 335 11.38 -106.20 39.49
N GLU A 336 11.91 -106.16 38.27
CA GLU A 336 12.55 -107.33 37.64
C GLU A 336 13.71 -107.88 38.47
N LEU A 337 14.53 -107.01 39.06
CA LEU A 337 15.62 -107.43 39.96
C LEU A 337 15.10 -108.10 41.24
N LEU A 338 14.04 -107.56 41.83
CA LEU A 338 13.39 -108.13 43.02
C LEU A 338 12.79 -109.50 42.70
N ASP A 339 12.10 -109.64 41.56
CA ASP A 339 11.55 -110.92 41.11
C ASP A 339 12.66 -111.98 40.95
N GLY A 340 13.80 -111.58 40.35
CA GLY A 340 15.00 -112.44 40.26
C GLY A 340 15.54 -112.86 41.63
N LYS A 341 15.62 -111.93 42.60
CA LYS A 341 16.07 -112.24 43.97
C LYS A 341 15.11 -113.16 44.71
N ILE A 342 13.81 -112.98 44.53
CA ILE A 342 12.79 -113.87 45.10
C ILE A 342 12.94 -115.28 44.53
N PHE A 343 13.20 -115.40 43.22
CA PHE A 343 13.45 -116.68 42.57
C PHE A 343 14.69 -117.37 43.15
N GLU A 344 15.83 -116.69 43.24
CA GLU A 344 17.05 -117.22 43.86
C GLU A 344 16.83 -117.69 45.32
N LEU A 345 16.12 -116.89 46.13
CA LEU A 345 15.77 -117.25 47.51
C LEU A 345 14.87 -118.48 47.57
N THR A 346 13.96 -118.61 46.61
CA THR A 346 13.06 -119.77 46.49
C THR A 346 13.85 -121.03 46.15
N GLU A 347 14.79 -120.96 45.19
CA GLU A 347 15.68 -122.09 44.87
C GLU A 347 16.59 -122.47 46.05
N LEU A 348 17.13 -121.49 46.78
CA LEU A 348 17.92 -121.74 47.98
C LEU A 348 17.10 -122.45 49.05
N ARG A 349 15.86 -122.01 49.29
CA ARG A 349 14.93 -122.66 50.22
C ARG A 349 14.67 -124.11 49.80
N ASP A 350 14.40 -124.35 48.53
CA ASP A 350 14.08 -125.68 48.02
C ASP A 350 15.31 -126.62 48.08
N SER A 351 16.50 -126.08 47.81
CA SER A 351 17.78 -126.79 47.96
C SER A 351 18.06 -127.17 49.42
N LEU A 352 17.82 -126.25 50.36
CA LEU A 352 17.93 -126.51 51.80
C LEU A 352 16.93 -127.57 52.26
N ALA A 353 15.68 -127.51 51.79
CA ALA A 353 14.66 -128.52 52.11
C ALA A 353 15.08 -129.92 51.61
N LYS A 354 15.64 -130.00 50.40
CA LYS A 354 16.14 -131.27 49.84
C LYS A 354 17.31 -131.85 50.64
N LEU A 355 18.26 -131.02 51.07
CA LEU A 355 19.36 -131.42 51.98
C LEU A 355 18.85 -131.94 53.34
N MET A 356 17.75 -131.37 53.85
CA MET A 356 17.12 -131.85 55.08
C MET A 356 16.42 -133.20 54.90
N GLU A 357 15.83 -133.48 53.73
CA GLU A 357 15.24 -134.79 53.42
C GLU A 357 16.30 -135.89 53.20
N GLU A 358 17.49 -135.54 52.69
CA GLU A 358 18.60 -136.49 52.48
C GLU A 358 19.42 -136.77 53.76
N GLY A 359 19.28 -135.92 54.79
CA GLY A 359 19.99 -136.04 56.08
C GLY A 359 19.20 -136.73 57.21
N SER A 360 17.95 -137.12 56.95
CA SER A 360 17.09 -137.91 57.86
C SER A 360 16.93 -139.33 57.34
#